data_AF-A0A6V7W7Y3-F1
#
_entry.id   AF-A0A6V7W7Y3-F1
#
_cell.length_a   1.000
_cell.length_b   1.000
_cell.length_c   1.000
_cell.angle_alpha   90.00
_cell.angle_beta   90.00
_cell.angle_gamma   90.00
#
_symmetry.space_group_name_H-M   'P 1'
#
loop_
_entity.id
_entity.type
_entity.pdbx_description
1 polymer ?
#
loop_
_entity_poly.entity_id
_entity_poly.type
_entity_poly.pdbx_seq_one_letter_code
_entity_poly.pdbx_strand_id
1 'polypeptide(L)'
;MNLYSEWMVHGDKPTTSGGNLKAPQMDIYLQWIVDAWDSLSKDIIEKSFISCGVTKEDGGKLDNQIHVFKPDGAIPNGLELLQQRRNEDEVIKLVEEIDLSEDDNDESDFSIEI
;
A
#
# COMPACT_ATOMS: atom_id res chain seq x y z
N MET A 1 21.13 1.12 18.15
CA MET A 1 21.46 2.19 19.11
C MET A 1 20.74 3.45 18.66
N ASN A 2 20.23 4.31 19.55
CA ASN A 2 19.43 5.46 19.16
C ASN A 2 20.37 6.64 18.84
N LEU A 3 20.55 6.94 17.54
CA LEU A 3 21.46 7.98 17.04
C LEU A 3 21.16 9.38 17.61
N TYR A 4 19.88 9.66 17.89
CA TYR A 4 19.48 10.89 18.58
C TYR A 4 19.97 10.90 20.03
N SER A 5 19.82 9.79 20.76
CA SER A 5 20.29 9.69 22.14
C SER A 5 21.81 9.84 22.24
N GLU A 6 22.56 9.25 21.30
CA GLU A 6 24.02 9.43 21.22
C GLU A 6 24.40 10.87 20.92
N TRP A 7 23.75 11.49 19.94
CA TRP A 7 23.96 12.89 19.63
C TRP A 7 23.70 13.76 20.85
N MET A 8 22.63 13.51 21.62
CA MET A 8 22.29 14.26 22.83
C MET A 8 23.42 14.25 23.88
N VAL A 9 24.12 13.14 24.08
CA VAL A 9 25.16 13.00 25.13
C VAL A 9 26.57 13.39 24.69
N HIS A 10 26.83 13.53 23.38
CA HIS A 10 28.19 13.77 22.85
C HIS A 10 28.35 15.11 22.13
N GLY A 11 29.49 15.77 22.32
CA GLY A 11 29.88 16.97 21.58
C GLY A 11 29.17 18.27 22.02
N ASP A 12 29.78 19.40 21.62
CA ASP A 12 29.21 20.74 21.84
C ASP A 12 28.03 20.97 20.90
N LYS A 13 26.95 21.53 21.44
CA LYS A 13 25.67 21.67 20.72
C LYS A 13 25.26 23.12 20.62
N PRO A 14 24.71 23.53 19.46
CA PRO A 14 24.25 24.88 19.31
C PRO A 14 23.03 25.12 20.20
N THR A 15 23.05 26.24 20.92
CA THR A 15 21.93 26.70 21.73
C THR A 15 21.22 27.85 21.03
N THR A 16 19.93 28.00 21.32
CA THR A 16 19.16 29.19 20.97
C THR A 16 19.63 30.38 21.81
N SER A 17 19.27 31.60 21.42
CA SER A 17 19.55 32.80 22.23
C SER A 17 18.96 32.73 23.65
N GLY A 18 17.91 31.92 23.85
CA GLY A 18 17.30 31.64 25.16
C GLY A 18 17.97 30.51 25.95
N GLY A 19 19.11 29.97 25.49
CA GLY A 19 19.85 28.92 26.18
C GLY A 19 19.32 27.49 25.98
N ASN A 20 18.20 27.31 25.26
CA ASN A 20 17.68 25.99 24.94
C ASN A 20 18.55 25.31 23.87
N LEU A 21 18.71 23.99 23.97
CA LEU A 21 19.36 23.18 22.94
C LEU A 21 18.61 23.33 21.60
N LYS A 22 19.33 23.54 20.50
CA LYS A 22 18.73 23.40 19.17
C LYS A 22 18.58 21.93 18.80
N ALA A 23 17.70 21.64 17.85
CA ALA A 23 17.67 20.34 17.19
C ALA A 23 18.99 20.07 16.43
N PRO A 24 19.30 18.80 16.11
CA PRO A 24 20.38 18.48 15.18
C PRO A 24 20.21 19.26 13.88
N GLN A 25 21.33 19.63 13.24
CA GLN A 25 21.27 20.21 11.90
C GLN A 25 20.68 19.21 10.91
N MET A 26 20.09 19.74 9.84
CA MET A 26 19.35 18.96 8.83
C MET A 26 20.19 17.80 8.26
N ASP A 27 21.42 18.10 7.87
CA ASP A 27 22.40 17.16 7.34
C ASP A 27 22.69 16.00 8.29
N ILE A 28 22.78 16.27 9.59
CA ILE A 28 23.03 15.25 10.61
C ILE A 28 21.92 14.20 10.62
N TYR A 29 20.66 14.63 10.77
CA TYR A 29 19.58 13.66 10.89
C TYR A 29 19.17 13.06 9.54
N LEU A 30 19.42 13.75 8.43
CA LEU A 30 19.26 13.15 7.10
C LEU A 30 20.25 12.01 6.88
N GLN A 31 21.51 12.15 7.33
CA GLN A 31 22.47 11.06 7.29
C GLN A 31 22.01 9.88 8.16
N TRP A 32 21.43 10.13 9.34
CA TRP A 32 20.87 9.05 10.16
C TRP A 32 19.74 8.28 9.46
N ILE A 33 18.92 8.97 8.68
CA ILE A 33 17.86 8.33 7.88
C ILE A 33 18.48 7.45 6.80
N VAL A 34 19.49 7.96 6.08
CA VAL A 34 20.22 7.19 5.05
C VAL A 34 20.85 5.94 5.68
N ASP A 35 21.62 6.10 6.75
CA ASP A 35 22.31 5.01 7.44
C ASP A 35 21.30 3.96 7.96
N ALA A 36 20.14 4.41 8.47
CA ALA A 36 19.09 3.52 8.92
C ALA A 36 18.51 2.69 7.76
N TRP A 37 18.24 3.30 6.62
CA TRP A 37 17.76 2.59 5.43
C TRP A 37 18.81 1.62 4.88
N ASP A 38 20.08 2.02 4.82
CA ASP A 38 21.18 1.18 4.35
C ASP A 38 21.45 -0.02 5.27
N SER A 39 21.09 0.09 6.56
CA SER A 39 21.19 -1.01 7.51
C SER A 39 20.14 -2.12 7.29
N LEU A 40 19.07 -1.84 6.55
CA LEU A 40 18.00 -2.80 6.27
C LEU A 40 18.31 -3.60 5.01
N SER A 41 18.10 -4.92 5.08
CA SER A 41 18.19 -5.74 3.87
C SER A 41 17.02 -5.46 2.96
N LYS A 42 17.26 -5.59 1.64
CA LYS A 42 16.20 -5.52 0.63
C LYS A 42 15.01 -6.44 0.95
N ASP A 43 15.29 -7.65 1.43
CA ASP A 43 14.27 -8.64 1.82
C ASP A 43 13.34 -8.14 2.93
N ILE A 44 13.89 -7.48 3.97
CA ILE A 44 13.09 -6.91 5.06
C ILE A 44 12.19 -5.79 4.53
N ILE A 45 12.73 -4.93 3.67
CA ILE A 45 11.99 -3.83 3.04
C ILE A 45 10.83 -4.41 2.23
N GLU A 46 11.10 -5.35 1.31
CA GLU A 46 10.08 -5.97 0.46
C GLU A 46 8.99 -6.67 1.28
N LYS A 47 9.36 -7.44 2.30
CA LYS A 47 8.41 -8.10 3.20
C LYS A 47 7.54 -7.10 3.96
N SER A 48 8.08 -5.95 4.35
CA SER A 48 7.30 -4.91 5.03
C SER A 48 6.20 -4.33 4.12
N PHE A 49 6.50 -4.11 2.84
CA PHE A 49 5.52 -3.64 1.87
C PHE A 49 4.43 -4.69 1.62
N ILE A 50 4.81 -5.95 1.40
CA ILE A 50 3.87 -7.07 1.20
C ILE A 50 2.97 -7.24 2.42
N SER A 51 3.54 -7.17 3.63
CA SER A 51 2.80 -7.23 4.89
C SER A 51 1.75 -6.13 5.03
N CYS A 52 1.95 -4.98 4.39
CA CYS A 52 1.02 -3.86 4.32
C CYS A 52 0.08 -3.90 3.10
N GLY A 53 0.11 -4.98 2.29
CA GLY A 53 -0.70 -5.10 1.08
C GLY A 53 -0.18 -4.31 -0.12
N VAL A 54 1.07 -3.83 -0.06
CA VAL A 54 1.72 -3.12 -1.16
C VAL A 54 2.62 -4.09 -1.91
N THR A 55 2.19 -4.53 -3.09
CA THR A 55 2.96 -5.42 -3.95
C THR A 55 2.70 -5.16 -5.43
N LYS A 56 3.65 -5.59 -6.28
CA LYS A 56 3.48 -5.63 -7.74
C LYS A 56 2.94 -6.98 -8.23
N GLU A 57 2.84 -7.98 -7.36
CA GLU A 57 2.24 -9.27 -7.71
C GLU A 57 0.77 -9.09 -8.05
N ASP A 58 0.41 -9.62 -9.22
CA ASP A 58 -0.96 -9.68 -9.70
C ASP A 58 -1.72 -10.87 -9.07
N GLY A 59 -3.05 -10.81 -9.14
CA GLY A 59 -3.90 -11.96 -8.80
C GLY A 59 -3.87 -12.39 -7.32
N GLY A 60 -3.33 -11.57 -6.41
CA GLY A 60 -3.44 -11.82 -4.98
C GLY A 60 -2.55 -12.92 -4.40
N LYS A 61 -1.51 -13.36 -5.12
CA LYS A 61 -0.63 -14.47 -4.66
C LYS A 61 0.02 -14.24 -3.30
N LEU A 62 0.16 -12.98 -2.89
CA LEU A 62 0.77 -12.58 -1.62
C LEU A 62 -0.25 -12.07 -0.59
N ASP A 63 -1.56 -12.13 -0.87
CA ASP A 63 -2.57 -11.58 0.04
C ASP A 63 -2.56 -12.29 1.41
N ASN A 64 -2.18 -13.58 1.42
CA ASN A 64 -2.02 -14.35 2.66
C ASN A 64 -0.87 -13.86 3.56
N GLN A 65 0.00 -12.98 3.06
CA GLN A 65 1.09 -12.38 3.82
C GLN A 65 0.71 -11.03 4.44
N ILE A 66 -0.46 -10.48 4.10
CA ILE A 66 -0.95 -9.22 4.66
C ILE A 66 -1.20 -9.41 6.16
N HIS A 67 -0.53 -8.60 6.97
CA HIS A 67 -0.46 -8.82 8.42
C HIS A 67 -1.83 -8.71 9.10
N VAL A 68 -2.66 -7.76 8.67
CA VAL A 68 -3.98 -7.56 9.27
C VAL A 68 -4.95 -8.71 9.01
N PHE A 69 -4.66 -9.58 8.04
CA PHE A 69 -5.49 -10.74 7.68
C PHE A 69 -5.10 -12.03 8.42
N LYS A 70 -4.06 -12.00 9.24
CA LYS A 70 -3.66 -13.17 10.03
C LYS A 70 -4.72 -13.52 11.07
N PRO A 71 -4.76 -14.76 11.58
CA PRO A 71 -5.74 -15.17 12.60
C PRO A 71 -5.74 -14.31 13.87
N ASP A 72 -4.58 -13.76 14.23
CA ASP A 72 -4.36 -12.83 15.34
C ASP A 72 -4.37 -11.34 14.92
N GLY A 73 -4.65 -11.07 13.64
CA GLY A 73 -4.69 -9.74 13.06
C GLY A 73 -5.98 -8.98 13.37
N ALA A 74 -6.01 -7.71 12.96
CA ALA A 74 -7.17 -6.84 13.17
C ALA A 74 -8.41 -7.28 12.35
N ILE A 75 -8.21 -8.00 11.25
CA ILE A 75 -9.27 -8.46 10.34
C ILE A 75 -9.02 -9.94 9.98
N PRO A 76 -9.27 -10.90 10.89
CA PRO A 76 -8.90 -12.30 10.67
C PRO A 76 -9.52 -12.95 9.42
N ASN A 77 -10.71 -12.50 9.00
CA ASN A 77 -11.39 -12.98 7.77
C ASN A 77 -11.10 -12.07 6.56
N GLY A 78 -10.13 -11.17 6.64
CA GLY A 78 -9.91 -10.14 5.64
C GLY A 78 -9.46 -10.69 4.29
N LEU A 79 -8.78 -11.85 4.27
CA LEU A 79 -8.40 -12.53 3.03
C LEU A 79 -9.63 -12.97 2.22
N GLU A 80 -10.61 -13.58 2.88
CA GLU A 80 -11.86 -14.05 2.26
C GLU A 80 -12.67 -12.87 1.74
N LEU A 81 -12.77 -11.79 2.54
CA LEU A 81 -13.47 -10.56 2.16
C LEU A 81 -12.82 -9.90 0.93
N LEU A 82 -11.49 -9.87 0.88
CA LEU A 82 -10.76 -9.31 -0.26
C LEU A 82 -10.99 -10.13 -1.54
N GLN A 83 -10.98 -11.46 -1.43
CA GLN A 83 -11.26 -12.35 -2.55
C GLN A 83 -12.70 -12.18 -3.05
N GLN A 84 -13.67 -12.13 -2.14
CA GLN A 84 -15.07 -11.88 -2.49
C GLN A 84 -15.22 -10.56 -3.24
N ARG A 85 -14.62 -9.47 -2.74
CA ARG A 85 -14.68 -8.15 -3.37
C ARG A 85 -14.13 -8.16 -4.80
N ARG A 86 -12.97 -8.80 -5.02
CA ARG A 86 -12.38 -8.90 -6.37
C ARG A 86 -13.25 -9.69 -7.32
N ASN A 87 -13.83 -10.80 -6.87
CA ASN A 87 -14.76 -11.60 -7.68
C ASN A 87 -16.02 -10.79 -8.06
N GLU A 88 -16.56 -10.01 -7.12
CA GLU A 88 -17.70 -9.11 -7.39
C GLU A 88 -17.34 -8.07 -8.46
N ASP A 89 -16.18 -7.44 -8.36
CA ASP A 89 -15.71 -6.44 -9.33
C ASP A 89 -15.46 -7.09 -10.73
N GLU A 90 -14.94 -8.32 -10.78
CA GLU A 90 -14.79 -9.09 -12.03
C GLU A 90 -16.14 -9.40 -12.68
N VAL A 91 -17.15 -9.81 -11.91
CA VAL A 91 -18.50 -10.06 -12.42
C VAL A 91 -19.13 -8.79 -12.98
N ILE A 92 -19.01 -7.67 -12.27
CA ILE A 92 -19.54 -6.37 -12.74
C ILE A 92 -18.95 -6.01 -14.11
N LYS A 93 -17.62 -6.14 -14.25
CA LYS A 93 -16.94 -5.84 -15.50
C LYS A 93 -17.43 -6.71 -16.65
N LEU A 94 -17.62 -8.01 -16.42
CA LEU A 94 -18.15 -8.92 -17.43
C LEU A 94 -19.59 -8.59 -17.83
N VAL A 95 -20.43 -8.17 -16.90
CA VAL A 95 -21.81 -7.74 -17.19
C VAL A 95 -21.83 -6.47 -18.05
N GLU A 96 -20.98 -5.49 -17.74
CA GLU A 96 -20.85 -4.26 -18.54
C GLU A 96 -20.37 -4.54 -19.97
N GLU A 97 -19.46 -5.50 -20.16
CA GLU A 97 -18.99 -5.92 -21.50
C GLU A 97 -20.10 -6.57 -22.34
N ILE A 98 -21.05 -7.26 -21.72
CA ILE A 98 -22.20 -7.88 -22.41
C ILE A 98 -23.21 -6.81 -22.84
N ASP A 99 -23.54 -5.87 -21.95
CA ASP A 99 -24.56 -4.82 -22.17
C ASP A 99 -24.19 -3.87 -23.32
N LEU A 100 -22.89 -3.65 -23.57
CA LEU A 100 -22.40 -2.83 -24.69
C LEU A 100 -22.45 -3.52 -26.06
N SER A 101 -22.79 -4.81 -26.13
CA SER A 101 -22.77 -5.59 -27.37
C SER A 101 -24.16 -5.84 -27.99
N GLU A 102 -25.25 -5.46 -27.32
CA GLU A 102 -26.63 -5.80 -27.72
C GLU A 102 -27.42 -4.67 -28.41
N ASP A 103 -26.81 -3.52 -28.78
CA ASP A 103 -27.54 -2.36 -29.35
C ASP A 103 -27.36 -2.09 -30.87
N ASP A 104 -26.86 -3.05 -31.67
CA ASP A 104 -26.81 -2.94 -33.15
C ASP A 104 -27.87 -3.82 -33.84
N ASN A 105 -29.15 -3.65 -33.49
CA ASN A 105 -30.25 -4.25 -34.27
C ASN A 105 -31.41 -3.27 -34.45
N ASP A 106 -31.16 -2.22 -35.25
CA ASP A 106 -32.18 -1.29 -35.74
C ASP A 106 -33.26 -2.03 -36.55
N GLU A 107 -34.50 -1.76 -36.18
CA GLU A 107 -35.74 -2.28 -36.77
C GLU A 107 -35.79 -2.14 -38.31
N SER A 108 -36.26 -3.17 -39.00
CA SER A 108 -36.87 -3.00 -40.33
C SER A 108 -38.23 -3.70 -40.43
N ASP A 109 -39.25 -2.90 -40.11
CA ASP A 109 -40.56 -2.74 -40.74
C ASP A 109 -41.36 -3.99 -41.17
N PHE A 110 -42.38 -4.29 -40.38
CA PHE A 110 -43.42 -5.29 -40.62
C PHE A 110 -44.49 -4.71 -41.57
N SER A 111 -44.42 -5.02 -42.86
CA SER A 111 -45.54 -4.79 -43.78
C SER A 111 -46.37 -6.06 -43.96
N ILE A 112 -47.56 -6.10 -43.34
CA ILE A 112 -48.64 -7.04 -43.69
C ILE A 112 -49.63 -6.30 -44.57
N GLU A 113 -49.75 -6.69 -45.85
CA GLU A 113 -50.90 -6.35 -46.68
C GLU A 113 -51.94 -7.48 -46.61
N ILE A 114 -53.21 -7.06 -46.43
CA ILE A 114 -54.43 -7.88 -46.29
C ILE A 114 -54.87 -8.39 -47.66
#